data_AF-A0A381U8F3-F1
#
_entry.id   AF-A0A381U8F3-F1
#
_cell.length_a   1.000
_cell.length_b   1.000
_cell.length_c   1.000
_cell.angle_alpha   90.00
_cell.angle_beta   90.00
_cell.angle_gamma   90.00
#
_symmetry.space_group_name_H-M   'P 1'
#
loop_
_entity.id
_entity.type
_entity.pdbx_description
1 polymer ?
#
loop_
_entity_poly.entity_id
_entity_poly.type
_entity_poly.pdbx_seq_one_letter_code
_entity_poly.pdbx_strand_id
1 'polypeptide(L)'
;MEVFGQIWSNVIIQPMINTLVLLYSLAFSNFGIAIAIFTILIRGVMMPLTIKQSRQMKAMSALQPKIKEIQGRFANDKQKQSQETMKLYKEQGVNPIGCLGPMFIQMPIWIGLYQAIL
;
A
#
# COMPACT_ATOMS: atom_id res chain seq x y z
N MET A 1 -13.45 -3.35 21.32
CA MET A 1 -12.19 -3.78 20.65
C MET A 1 -12.30 -5.17 20.02
N GLU A 2 -13.22 -6.04 20.45
CA GLU A 2 -13.39 -7.41 19.91
C GLU A 2 -13.99 -7.48 18.49
N VAL A 3 -14.93 -6.60 18.15
CA VAL A 3 -15.58 -6.58 16.83
C VAL A 3 -14.60 -6.28 15.70
N PHE A 4 -13.67 -5.34 15.91
CA PHE A 4 -12.60 -5.06 14.95
C PHE A 4 -11.66 -6.26 14.78
N GLY A 5 -11.34 -6.96 15.87
CA GLY A 5 -10.53 -8.19 15.82
C GLY A 5 -11.22 -9.33 15.09
N GLN A 6 -12.53 -9.51 15.28
CA GLN A 6 -13.30 -10.54 14.58
C GLN A 6 -13.46 -10.27 13.09
N ILE A 7 -13.75 -9.03 12.69
CA ILE A 7 -13.82 -8.64 11.27
C ILE A 7 -12.45 -8.83 10.62
N TRP A 8 -11.38 -8.40 11.29
CA TRP A 8 -10.01 -8.57 10.81
C TRP A 8 -9.62 -10.04 10.63
N SER A 9 -9.95 -10.87 11.62
CA SER A 9 -9.67 -12.31 11.59
C SER A 9 -10.41 -13.01 10.45
N ASN A 10 -11.71 -12.75 10.30
CA ASN A 10 -12.53 -13.47 9.33
C ASN A 10 -12.31 -12.99 7.89
N VAL A 11 -12.04 -11.70 7.68
CA VAL A 11 -11.91 -11.12 6.33
C VAL A 11 -10.48 -11.21 5.80
N ILE A 12 -9.46 -11.13 6.66
CA ILE A 12 -8.06 -11.10 6.24
C ILE A 12 -7.32 -12.37 6.66
N ILE A 13 -7.38 -12.76 7.93
CA ILE A 13 -6.54 -13.85 8.46
C ILE A 13 -7.00 -15.23 7.97
N GLN A 14 -8.29 -15.55 8.10
CA GLN A 14 -8.83 -16.86 7.69
C GLN A 14 -8.61 -17.19 6.21
N PRO A 15 -8.97 -16.32 5.24
CA PRO A 15 -8.73 -16.63 3.84
C PRO A 15 -7.24 -16.74 3.51
N MET A 16 -6.36 -15.95 4.16
CA MET A 16 -4.91 -16.10 4.00
C MET A 16 -4.43 -17.47 4.49
N ILE A 17 -4.82 -17.91 5.68
CA ILE A 17 -4.40 -19.19 6.26
C ILE A 17 -4.95 -20.36 5.43
N ASN A 18 -6.23 -20.34 5.05
CA ASN A 18 -6.82 -21.39 4.22
C ASN A 18 -6.13 -21.50 2.87
N THR A 19 -5.80 -20.37 2.25
CA THR A 19 -5.05 -20.35 0.98
C THR A 19 -3.64 -20.91 1.16
N LEU A 20 -2.95 -20.56 2.24
CA LEU A 20 -1.60 -21.04 2.54
C LEU A 20 -1.58 -22.55 2.80
N VAL A 21 -2.54 -23.08 3.56
CA VAL A 21 -2.67 -24.52 3.84
C VAL A 21 -2.98 -25.30 2.55
N LEU A 22 -3.85 -24.75 1.70
CA LEU A 22 -4.17 -25.35 0.41
C LEU A 22 -2.94 -25.38 -0.51
N LEU A 23 -2.18 -24.28 -0.59
CA LEU A 23 -0.92 -24.23 -1.33
C LEU A 23 0.15 -25.17 -0.74
N TYR A 24 0.21 -25.30 0.59
CA TYR A 24 1.11 -26.24 1.27
C TYR A 24 0.80 -27.70 0.92
N SER A 25 -0.49 -28.08 0.88
CA SER A 25 -0.90 -29.41 0.43
C SER A 25 -0.60 -29.67 -1.05
N LEU A 26 -0.71 -28.65 -1.90
CA LEU A 26 -0.38 -28.73 -3.33
C LEU A 26 1.13 -28.76 -3.60
N ALA A 27 1.94 -28.19 -2.70
CA ALA A 27 3.39 -28.09 -2.82
C ALA A 27 4.14 -29.26 -2.16
N PHE A 28 3.49 -30.42 -1.94
CA PHE A 28 4.10 -31.63 -1.39
C PHE A 28 4.83 -31.42 -0.05
N SER A 29 4.19 -30.67 0.87
CA SER A 29 4.73 -30.37 2.21
C SER A 29 6.02 -29.53 2.21
N ASN A 30 6.38 -28.92 1.08
CA ASN A 30 7.52 -28.02 0.98
C ASN A 30 7.10 -26.56 1.27
N PHE A 31 7.43 -26.10 2.48
CA PHE A 31 7.12 -24.75 2.95
C PHE A 31 7.70 -23.64 2.05
N GLY A 32 8.91 -23.84 1.51
CA GLY A 32 9.57 -22.83 0.68
C GLY A 32 8.86 -22.60 -0.65
N ILE A 33 8.42 -23.68 -1.30
CA ILE A 33 7.68 -23.62 -2.57
C ILE A 33 6.28 -23.04 -2.34
N ALA A 34 5.61 -23.42 -1.25
CA ALA A 34 4.30 -22.88 -0.88
C ALA A 34 4.34 -21.35 -0.70
N ILE A 35 5.35 -20.84 0.02
CA ILE A 35 5.55 -19.40 0.22
C ILE A 35 5.87 -18.69 -1.11
N ALA A 36 6.70 -19.28 -1.96
CA ALA A 36 7.05 -18.71 -3.26
C ALA A 36 5.81 -18.55 -4.15
N ILE A 37 4.98 -19.60 -4.26
CA ILE A 37 3.74 -19.58 -5.04
C ILE A 37 2.75 -18.57 -4.45
N PHE A 38 2.57 -18.56 -3.13
CA PHE A 38 1.71 -17.60 -2.45
C PHE A 38 2.14 -16.15 -2.73
N THR A 39 3.44 -15.87 -2.71
CA THR A 39 4.00 -14.55 -3.01
C THR A 39 3.72 -14.13 -4.45
N ILE A 40 3.86 -15.04 -5.42
CA ILE A 40 3.55 -14.78 -6.83
C ILE A 40 2.07 -14.49 -7.01
N LEU A 41 1.20 -15.26 -6.36
CA LEU A 41 -0.25 -15.13 -6.45
C LEU A 41 -0.71 -13.79 -5.87
N ILE A 42 -0.23 -13.42 -4.68
CA ILE A 42 -0.48 -12.09 -4.10
C ILE A 42 0.04 -10.99 -5.00
N ARG A 43 1.28 -11.09 -5.51
CA ARG A 43 1.83 -10.09 -6.44
C ARG A 43 0.97 -9.96 -7.70
N GLY A 44 0.44 -11.05 -8.24
CA GLY A 44 -0.47 -11.05 -9.38
C GLY A 44 -1.76 -10.29 -9.08
N VAL A 45 -2.40 -10.56 -7.95
CA VAL A 45 -3.63 -9.86 -7.52
C VAL A 45 -3.36 -8.38 -7.21
N MET A 46 -2.20 -8.06 -6.65
CA MET A 46 -1.81 -6.68 -6.34
C MET A 46 -1.30 -5.90 -7.56
N MET A 47 -0.89 -6.55 -8.63
CA MET A 47 -0.38 -5.91 -9.86
C MET A 47 -1.28 -4.77 -10.39
N PRO A 48 -2.61 -4.95 -10.58
CA PRO A 48 -3.48 -3.84 -11.01
C PRO A 48 -3.52 -2.69 -10.00
N LEU A 49 -3.43 -2.98 -8.71
CA LEU A 49 -3.36 -1.97 -7.66
C LEU A 49 -2.03 -1.21 -7.73
N THR A 50 -0.91 -1.91 -7.91
CA THR A 50 0.42 -1.30 -8.06
C THR A 50 0.49 -0.39 -9.29
N ILE A 51 -0.12 -0.79 -10.42
CA ILE A 51 -0.19 0.05 -11.62
C ILE A 51 -0.98 1.34 -11.35
N LYS A 52 -2.12 1.24 -10.64
CA LYS A 52 -2.90 2.41 -10.23
C LYS A 52 -2.09 3.33 -9.29
N GLN A 53 -1.38 2.76 -8.31
CA GLN A 53 -0.51 3.51 -7.41
C GLN A 53 0.63 4.21 -8.15
N SER A 54 1.27 3.53 -9.12
CA SER A 54 2.33 4.11 -9.95
C SER A 54 1.84 5.29 -10.80
N ARG A 55 0.63 5.20 -11.39
CA ARG A 55 0.02 6.31 -12.13
C ARG A 55 -0.22 7.53 -11.23
N GLN A 56 -0.74 7.31 -10.01
CA GLN A 56 -0.95 8.38 -9.03
C GLN A 56 0.37 9.04 -8.61
N MET A 57 1.43 8.26 -8.38
CA MET A 57 2.76 8.80 -8.11
C MET A 57 3.28 9.68 -9.25
N LYS A 58 3.13 9.25 -10.51
CA LYS A 58 3.54 10.07 -11.67
C LYS A 58 2.76 11.37 -11.75
N ALA A 59 1.46 11.34 -11.50
CA ALA A 59 0.63 12.55 -11.46
C ALA A 59 1.06 13.52 -10.34
N MET A 60 1.40 13.00 -9.16
CA MET A 60 1.99 13.80 -8.07
C MET A 60 3.33 14.42 -8.46
N SER A 61 4.22 13.66 -9.10
CA SER A 61 5.51 14.17 -9.58
C SER A 61 5.35 15.28 -10.61
N ALA A 62 4.34 15.18 -11.49
CA ALA A 62 4.03 16.23 -12.46
C ALA A 62 3.51 17.52 -11.80
N LEU A 63 2.96 17.44 -10.58
CA LEU A 63 2.48 18.60 -9.82
C LEU A 63 3.58 19.28 -9.00
N GLN A 64 4.72 18.64 -8.76
CA GLN A 64 5.86 19.23 -8.04
C GLN A 64 6.25 20.64 -8.50
N PRO A 65 6.37 20.97 -9.80
CA PRO A 65 6.71 22.33 -10.23
C PRO A 65 5.67 23.37 -9.78
N LYS A 66 4.37 23.06 -9.89
CA LYS A 66 3.29 23.95 -9.42
C LYS A 66 3.27 24.09 -7.91
N ILE A 67 3.57 23.01 -7.19
CA ILE A 67 3.72 23.03 -5.73
C ILE A 67 4.88 23.95 -5.34
N LYS A 68 6.03 23.88 -6.04
CA LYS A 68 7.16 24.79 -5.79
C LYS A 68 6.80 26.25 -6.05
N GLU A 69 5.98 26.52 -7.07
CA GLU A 69 5.48 27.87 -7.35
C GLU A 69 4.59 28.39 -6.21
N ILE A 70 3.65 27.58 -5.72
CA ILE A 70 2.82 27.90 -4.54
C ILE A 70 3.71 28.13 -3.31
N GLN A 71 4.73 27.30 -3.13
CA GLN A 71 5.68 27.44 -2.02
C GLN A 71 6.47 28.75 -2.09
N GLY A 72 6.87 29.18 -3.29
CA GLY A 72 7.54 30.47 -3.51
C GLY A 72 6.61 31.67 -3.31
N ARG A 73 5.36 31.59 -3.79
CA ARG A 73 4.36 32.66 -3.65
C ARG A 73 3.89 32.87 -2.20
N PHE A 74 3.82 31.79 -1.41
CA PHE A 74 3.31 31.82 -0.02
C PHE A 74 4.36 31.42 1.02
N ALA A 75 5.64 31.75 0.79
CA ALA A 75 6.74 31.35 1.68
C ALA A 75 6.55 31.77 3.15
N ASN A 76 5.91 32.92 3.39
CA ASN A 76 5.66 33.47 4.73
C ASN A 76 4.34 33.00 5.36
N ASP A 77 3.47 32.29 4.62
CA ASP A 77 2.14 31.88 5.08
C ASP A 77 1.95 30.38 4.83
N LYS A 78 2.41 29.58 5.80
CA LYS A 78 2.30 28.10 5.76
C LYS A 78 0.86 27.62 5.70
N GLN A 79 -0.08 28.38 6.27
CA GLN A 79 -1.49 28.02 6.27
C GLN A 79 -2.09 28.16 4.87
N LYS A 80 -1.86 29.29 4.19
CA LYS A 80 -2.26 29.47 2.79
C LYS A 80 -1.54 28.51 1.86
N GLN A 81 -0.25 28.26 2.08
CA GLN A 81 0.52 27.29 1.31
C GLN A 81 -0.11 25.89 1.37
N SER A 82 -0.51 25.42 2.55
CA SER A 82 -1.20 24.13 2.73
C SER A 82 -2.56 24.08 2.02
N GLN A 83 -3.35 25.15 2.15
CA GLN A 83 -4.67 25.25 1.51
C GLN A 83 -4.59 25.24 -0.01
N GLU A 84 -3.70 26.05 -0.60
CA GLU A 84 -3.52 26.11 -2.06
C GLU A 84 -2.94 24.80 -2.62
N THR A 85 -2.01 24.17 -1.89
CA THR A 85 -1.48 22.85 -2.27
C THR A 85 -2.60 21.78 -2.28
N MET A 86 -3.47 21.78 -1.27
CA MET A 86 -4.60 20.85 -1.22
C MET A 86 -5.64 21.14 -2.30
N LYS A 87 -5.87 22.42 -2.62
CA LYS A 87 -6.76 22.84 -3.71
C LYS A 87 -6.24 22.37 -5.06
N LEU A 88 -4.93 22.53 -5.32
CA LEU A 88 -4.26 22.03 -6.52
C LEU A 88 -4.41 20.50 -6.66
N TYR A 89 -4.25 19.74 -5.57
CA TYR A 89 -4.47 18.29 -5.60
C TYR A 89 -5.90 17.91 -5.98
N LYS A 90 -6.89 18.63 -5.45
CA LYS A 90 -8.32 18.42 -5.78
C LYS A 90 -8.62 18.77 -7.23
N GLU A 91 -8.14 19.91 -7.72
CA GLU A 91 -8.36 20.36 -9.11
C GLU A 91 -7.78 19.37 -10.13
N GLN A 92 -6.68 18.70 -9.79
CA GLN A 92 -5.99 17.76 -10.66
C GLN A 92 -6.42 16.30 -10.41
N GLY A 93 -7.36 16.08 -9.49
CA GLY A 93 -7.91 14.76 -9.19
C GLY A 93 -6.90 13.77 -8.60
N VAL A 94 -5.84 14.27 -7.96
CA VAL A 94 -4.75 13.43 -7.43
C VAL A 94 -4.95 13.26 -5.91
N ASN A 95 -4.94 12.02 -5.44
CA ASN A 95 -5.13 11.73 -4.01
C ASN A 95 -3.77 11.37 -3.35
N PRO A 96 -3.20 12.23 -2.48
CA PRO A 96 -1.92 11.95 -1.82
C PRO A 96 -1.95 10.72 -0.91
N ILE A 97 -3.13 10.36 -0.39
CA ILE A 97 -3.32 9.18 0.49
C ILE A 97 -3.19 7.87 -0.31
N GLY A 98 -3.50 7.88 -1.61
CA GLY A 98 -3.40 6.71 -2.47
C GLY A 98 -1.97 6.17 -2.62
N CYS A 99 -0.96 7.02 -2.37
CA CYS A 99 0.45 6.65 -2.41
C CYS A 99 0.96 5.95 -1.15
N LEU A 100 0.16 5.85 -0.07
CA LEU A 100 0.55 5.14 1.16
C LEU A 100 0.33 3.62 1.08
N GLY A 101 -0.49 3.16 0.14
CA GLY A 101 -0.79 1.74 -0.08
C GLY A 101 0.42 0.80 -0.20
N PRO A 102 1.52 1.14 -0.90
CA PRO A 102 2.71 0.30 -0.98
C PRO A 102 3.43 0.16 0.38
N MET A 103 3.39 1.19 1.22
CA MET A 103 4.06 1.20 2.52
C MET A 103 3.39 0.26 3.52
N PHE A 104 2.05 0.19 3.47
CA PHE A 104 1.27 -0.74 4.28
C PHE A 104 1.53 -2.22 3.94
N ILE A 105 1.93 -2.52 2.70
CA ILE A 105 2.26 -3.88 2.26
C ILE A 105 3.66 -4.27 2.72
N GLN A 106 4.58 -3.30 2.76
CA GLN A 106 5.97 -3.53 3.15
C GLN A 106 6.11 -3.85 4.65
N MET A 107 5.33 -3.19 5.51
CA MET A 107 5.39 -3.35 6.97
C MET A 107 5.16 -4.79 7.47
N PRO A 108 4.11 -5.52 7.04
CA PRO A 108 3.88 -6.92 7.42
C PRO A 108 5.01 -7.87 7.03
N ILE A 109 5.65 -7.64 5.88
CA ILE A 109 6.76 -8.49 5.39
C ILE A 109 7.96 -8.38 6.33
N TRP A 110 8.27 -7.16 6.82
CA TRP A 110 9.34 -6.94 7.79
C TRP A 110 9.06 -7.64 9.13
N ILE A 111 7.83 -7.55 9.63
CA ILE A 111 7.44 -8.21 10.88
C ILE A 111 7.54 -9.74 10.73
N GLY A 112 7.07 -10.28 9.61
CA GLY A 112 7.16 -11.71 9.32
C GLY A 112 8.59 -12.22 9.20
N LEU A 113 9.49 -11.48 8.54
CA LEU A 113 10.91 -11.83 8.47
C LEU A 113 11.59 -11.79 9.84
N TYR A 114 11.26 -10.78 10.66
CA TYR A 114 11.80 -10.67 12.01
C TYR A 114 11.35 -11.82 12.92
N GLN A 115 10.07 -12.19 12.87
CA GLN A 115 9.51 -13.33 13.61
C GLN A 115 9.99 -14.70 13.12
N ALA A 116 10.42 -14.83 11.86
CA ALA A 116 10.92 -16.10 11.33
C ALA A 116 12.39 -16.37 11.70
N ILE A 117 13.14 -15.32 12.06
CA ILE A 117 14.56 -15.41 12.45
C ILE A 117 14.72 -15.55 13.98
N LEU A 118 13.73 -15.09 14.76
CA LEU A 118 13.62 -15.25 16.21
C LEU A 118 12.93 -16.55 16.59
#